data_AF-A0A343JAC6-F1
#
_entry.id   AF-A0A343JAC6-F1
#
_cell.length_a   1.000
_cell.length_b   1.000
_cell.length_c   1.000
_cell.angle_alpha   90.00
_cell.angle_beta   90.00
_cell.angle_gamma   90.00
#
_symmetry.space_group_name_H-M   'P 1'
#
loop_
_entity.id
_entity.type
_entity.pdbx_description
1 polymer ?
#
loop_
_entity_poly.entity_id
_entity_poly.type
_entity_poly.pdbx_seq_one_letter_code
_entity_poly.pdbx_strand_id
1 'polypeptide(L)' 'MSNNFKRKILIRKKLLNFLLVFLSPRNKFILFLSQDLDKLITKSQRKAYNRYLKKKSMNLYLNKVA' A
#
# COMPACT_ATOMS: atom_id res chain seq x y z
N MET A 1 -5.90 13.99 3.90
CA MET A 1 -5.64 12.91 2.90
C MET A 1 -6.28 11.61 3.40
N SER A 2 -7.52 11.36 2.95
CA SER A 2 -8.43 10.23 3.23
C SER A 2 -7.94 9.11 4.18
N ASN A 3 -8.44 9.14 5.42
CA ASN A 3 -8.30 8.11 6.47
C ASN A 3 -8.79 6.70 6.06
N ASN A 4 -9.43 6.58 4.89
CA ASN A 4 -10.07 5.35 4.44
C ASN A 4 -9.08 4.28 3.93
N PHE A 5 -7.90 4.69 3.42
CA PHE A 5 -6.89 3.73 2.94
C PHE A 5 -6.18 3.00 4.07
N LYS A 6 -5.76 3.73 5.12
CA LYS A 6 -5.14 3.12 6.31
C LYS A 6 -6.08 2.14 7.00
N ARG A 7 -7.37 2.49 7.10
CA ARG A 7 -8.40 1.63 7.72
C ARG A 7 -8.64 0.36 6.91
N LYS A 8 -8.70 0.44 5.58
CA LYS A 8 -8.79 -0.74 4.69
C LYS A 8 -7.57 -1.66 4.82
N ILE A 9 -6.37 -1.11 4.92
CA ILE A 9 -5.14 -1.91 5.12
C ILE A 9 -5.18 -2.62 6.48
N LEU A 10 -5.59 -1.92 7.54
CA LEU A 10 -5.70 -2.50 8.88
C LEU A 10 -6.72 -3.66 8.93
N ILE A 11 -7.89 -3.47 8.30
CA ILE A 11 -8.94 -4.50 8.22
C ILE A 11 -8.44 -5.73 7.45
N ARG A 12 -7.81 -5.53 6.29
CA ARG A 12 -7.25 -6.65 5.50
C ARG A 12 -6.14 -7.38 6.25
N LYS A 13 -5.31 -6.66 7.01
CA LYS A 13 -4.25 -7.25 7.85
C LYS A 13 -4.84 -8.08 8.99
N LYS A 14 -5.89 -7.59 9.66
CA LYS A 14 -6.62 -8.37 10.68
C LYS A 14 -7.31 -9.60 10.10
N LEU A 15 -7.93 -9.47 8.93
CA LEU A 15 -8.55 -10.59 8.22
C LEU A 15 -7.53 -11.67 7.88
N LEU A 16 -6.36 -11.28 7.35
CA LEU A 16 -5.28 -12.21 7.04
C LEU A 16 -4.78 -12.94 8.31
N ASN A 17 -4.60 -12.19 9.40
CA ASN A 17 -4.17 -12.76 10.68
C ASN A 17 -5.23 -13.71 11.26
N PHE A 18 -6.52 -13.39 11.10
CA PHE A 18 -7.62 -14.27 11.49
C PHE A 18 -7.65 -15.53 10.63
N LEU A 19 -7.54 -15.41 9.31
CA LEU A 19 -7.49 -16.54 8.38
C LEU A 19 -6.29 -17.46 8.64
N LEU A 20 -5.14 -16.91 9.07
CA LEU A 20 -3.94 -17.69 9.45
C LEU A 20 -4.12 -18.49 10.74
N VAL A 21 -5.05 -18.10 11.62
CA VAL A 21 -5.38 -18.88 12.83
C VAL A 21 -6.17 -20.14 12.48
N PHE A 22 -7.01 -20.08 11.42
CA PHE A 22 -7.88 -21.19 11.03
C PHE A 22 -7.38 -22.01 9.84
N LEU A 23 -6.55 -21.42 8.96
CA LEU A 23 -6.02 -22.08 7.78
C LEU A 23 -4.50 -22.12 7.85
N SER A 24 -3.93 -23.29 7.55
CA SER A 24 -2.47 -23.44 7.46
C SER A 24 -1.89 -22.49 6.41
N PRO A 25 -0.77 -21.77 6.70
CA PRO A 25 -0.15 -20.80 5.80
C PRO A 25 0.27 -21.35 4.43
N ARG A 26 0.32 -22.68 4.27
CA ARG A 26 0.55 -23.36 2.98
C ARG A 26 -0.68 -23.45 2.08
N ASN A 27 -1.87 -23.03 2.54
CA ASN A 27 -3.04 -23.00 1.68
C ASN A 27 -2.85 -21.99 0.55
N LYS A 28 -3.06 -22.44 -0.70
CA LYS A 28 -2.97 -21.59 -1.90
C LYS A 28 -3.82 -20.32 -1.79
N PHE A 29 -4.94 -20.38 -1.07
CA PHE A 29 -5.79 -19.22 -0.78
C PHE A 29 -5.09 -18.14 0.06
N ILE A 30 -4.32 -18.51 1.09
CA ILE A 30 -3.58 -17.55 1.93
C ILE A 30 -2.43 -16.92 1.13
N LEU A 31 -1.73 -17.72 0.33
CA LEU A 31 -0.70 -17.24 -0.58
C LEU A 31 -1.26 -16.20 -1.57
N PHE A 32 -2.40 -16.51 -2.20
CA PHE A 32 -3.07 -15.59 -3.12
C PHE A 32 -3.51 -14.30 -2.42
N LEU A 33 -4.12 -14.40 -1.23
CA LEU A 33 -4.52 -13.24 -0.43
C LEU A 33 -3.33 -12.36 -0.02
N SER A 34 -2.19 -12.99 0.29
CA SER A 34 -0.97 -12.28 0.67
C SER A 34 -0.39 -11.52 -0.53
N GLN A 35 -0.35 -12.17 -1.70
CA GLN A 35 0.10 -11.56 -2.96
C GLN A 35 -0.81 -10.40 -3.40
N ASP A 36 -2.13 -10.53 -3.27
CA ASP A 36 -3.07 -9.45 -3.58
C ASP A 36 -2.87 -8.24 -2.64
N LEU A 37 -2.66 -8.51 -1.35
CA LEU A 37 -2.40 -7.47 -0.36
C LEU A 37 -1.10 -6.72 -0.67
N ASP A 38 -0.02 -7.44 -0.97
CA ASP A 38 1.27 -6.84 -1.35
C ASP A 38 1.19 -5.99 -2.61
N LYS A 39 0.44 -6.45 -3.62
CA LYS A 39 0.21 -5.70 -4.86
C LYS A 39 -0.48 -4.36 -4.59
N LEU A 40 -1.48 -4.35 -3.70
CA LEU A 40 -2.17 -3.13 -3.31
C LEU A 40 -1.29 -2.17 -2.51
N ILE A 41 -0.47 -2.70 -1.60
CA ILE A 41 0.50 -1.90 -0.83
C ILE A 41 1.50 -1.24 -1.79
N THR A 42 2.08 -2.01 -2.70
CA THR A 42 3.04 -1.53 -3.71
C THR A 42 2.43 -0.46 -4.60
N LYS A 43 1.18 -0.65 -5.06
CA LYS A 43 0.46 0.36 -5.86
C LYS A 43 0.23 1.65 -5.05
N SER A 44 -0.07 1.54 -3.76
CA SER A 44 -0.26 2.71 -2.90
C SER A 44 1.06 3.47 -2.68
N GLN A 45 2.16 2.76 -2.42
CA GLN A 45 3.49 3.32 -2.23
C GLN A 45 4.00 3.99 -3.51
N ARG A 46 3.82 3.35 -4.68
CA ARG A 46 4.17 3.95 -5.98
C ARG A 46 3.41 5.25 -6.23
N LYS A 47 2.12 5.31 -5.88
CA LYS A 47 1.32 6.54 -6.01
C LYS A 47 1.81 7.64 -5.06
N ALA A 48 2.18 7.30 -3.82
CA ALA A 48 2.78 8.23 -2.88
C ALA A 48 4.15 8.74 -3.36
N TYR A 49 4.98 7.84 -3.87
CA TYR A 49 6.29 8.15 -4.43
C TYR A 49 6.20 9.07 -5.65
N ASN A 50 5.30 8.78 -6.60
CA ASN A 50 5.09 9.64 -7.77
C ASN A 50 4.60 11.05 -7.37
N ARG A 51 3.77 11.17 -6.33
CA ARG A 51 3.36 12.48 -5.80
C ARG A 51 4.54 13.22 -5.17
N TYR A 52 5.39 12.52 -4.43
CA TYR A 52 6.61 13.09 -3.86
C TYR A 52 7.55 13.59 -4.97
N LEU A 53 7.81 12.78 -5.99
CA LEU A 53 8.64 13.17 -7.14
C LEU A 53 8.08 14.40 -7.86
N LYS A 54 6.76 14.45 -8.12
CA LYS A 54 6.12 15.61 -8.75
C LYS A 54 6.25 16.88 -7.91
N LYS A 55 6.15 16.77 -6.58
CA LYS A 55 6.34 17.91 -5.67
C LYS A 55 7.82 18.35 -5.66
N LYS A 56 8.76 17.40 -5.65
CA LYS A 56 10.20 17.68 -5.68
C LYS A 56 10.61 18.36 -7.00
N SER A 57 10.11 17.88 -8.14
CA SER A 57 10.40 18.50 -9.44
C SER A 57 9.82 19.91 -9.55
N MET A 58 8.63 20.15 -9.00
CA MET A 58 8.01 21.48 -8.97
C MET A 58 8.79 22.46 -8.07
N ASN A 59 9.23 22.03 -6.90
CA ASN A 59 10.11 22.83 -6.04
C ASN A 59 11.45 23.13 -6.71
N LEU A 60 12.05 22.16 -7.40
CA LEU A 60 13.28 22.37 -8.17
C LEU A 60 13.11 23.42 -9.28
N TYR A 61 11.97 23.40 -9.98
CA TYR A 61 11.66 24.42 -10.98
C TYR A 61 11.50 25.81 -10.35
N LEU A 62 10.73 25.93 -9.27
CA LEU A 62 10.53 27.21 -8.58
C LEU A 62 11.84 27.79 -8.05
N ASN A 63 12.71 26.96 -7.47
CA ASN A 63 14.04 27.38 -6.99
C ASN A 63 15.03 27.75 -8.11
N LYS A 64 14.74 27.38 -9.37
CA LYS A 64 15.57 27.74 -10.53
C LYS A 64 15.11 29.02 -11.22
N VAL A 65 13.84 29.40 -11.03
CA VAL A 65 13.22 30.59 -11.63
C VAL A 65 13.24 31.79 -10.67
N ALA A 66 13.38 31.55 -9.36
CA ALA A 66 13.68 32.57 -8.35
C ALA A 66 15.17 32.95 -8.37
#